data_AF-A0A354IUV8-F1
#
_entry.id   AF-A0A354IUV8-F1
#
_cell.length_a   1.000
_cell.length_b   1.000
_cell.length_c   1.000
_cell.angle_alpha   90.00
_cell.angle_beta   90.00
_cell.angle_gamma   90.00
#
_symmetry.space_group_name_H-M   'P 1'
#
loop_
_entity.id
_entity.type
_entity.pdbx_description
1 polymer ?
#
loop_
_entity_poly.entity_id
_entity_poly.type
_entity_poly.pdbx_seq_one_letter_code
_entity_poly.pdbx_strand_id
1 'polypeptide(L)'
;MKISVIVWRSLACLAFMSNAQAAPLTSHFPSKDLGRFLAMEFDLASIRSSFGPRRLPAQRTFADFGMKPSTATDRGAVFDTPGDWFYALEVVGRRDVNRDGIEDLEVCFTDRAQNGGNYHTSTGLLVTRYADDTYAVALNYRLDDGVCAQYAR
;
A
#
# COMPACT_ATOMS: atom_id res chain seq x y z
N MET A 1 40.44 49.42 53.17
CA MET A 1 40.27 48.07 52.58
C MET A 1 38.91 48.03 51.89
N LYS A 2 38.86 47.98 50.55
CA LYS A 2 37.62 47.88 49.77
C LYS A 2 37.46 46.43 49.31
N ILE A 3 36.35 45.78 49.66
CA ILE A 3 36.02 44.42 49.22
C ILE A 3 35.03 44.57 48.06
N SER A 4 35.48 44.23 46.84
CA SER A 4 34.62 44.17 45.65
C SER A 4 33.88 42.84 45.64
N VAL A 5 32.56 42.89 45.57
CA VAL A 5 31.70 41.72 45.39
C VAL A 5 31.51 41.50 43.89
N ILE A 6 31.98 40.36 43.38
CA ILE A 6 31.76 39.92 42.00
C ILE A 6 30.42 39.20 41.95
N VAL A 7 29.47 39.75 41.21
CA VAL A 7 28.16 39.12 40.94
C VAL A 7 28.29 38.30 39.66
N TRP A 8 28.30 36.97 39.80
CA TRP A 8 28.19 36.05 38.67
C TRP A 8 26.72 35.93 38.23
N ARG A 9 26.43 36.32 36.98
CA ARG A 9 25.15 36.08 36.34
C ARG A 9 25.23 34.76 35.57
N SER A 10 24.61 33.71 36.10
CA SER A 10 24.39 32.46 35.38
C SER A 10 23.32 32.67 34.30
N LEU A 11 23.70 32.60 33.03
CA LEU A 11 22.75 32.46 31.92
C LEU A 11 22.20 31.03 31.93
N ALA A 12 20.94 30.85 32.28
CA ALA A 12 20.24 29.59 32.07
C ALA A 12 19.72 29.55 30.63
N CYS A 13 20.37 28.78 29.76
CA CYS A 13 19.83 28.41 28.45
C CYS A 13 18.68 27.42 28.66
N LEU A 14 17.45 27.91 28.62
CA LEU A 14 16.25 27.07 28.46
C LEU A 14 16.23 26.53 27.03
N ALA A 15 16.78 25.34 26.84
CA ALA A 15 16.54 24.56 25.63
C ALA A 15 15.07 24.10 25.62
N PHE A 16 14.24 24.77 24.83
CA PHE A 16 12.92 24.24 24.46
C PHE A 16 13.15 22.99 23.61
N MET A 17 13.13 21.81 24.24
CA MET A 17 12.98 20.56 23.49
C MET A 17 11.55 20.49 23.00
N SER A 18 11.30 21.01 21.79
CA SER A 18 10.07 20.73 21.07
C SER A 18 10.02 19.23 20.79
N ASN A 19 9.29 18.50 21.62
CA ASN A 19 8.83 17.15 21.28
C ASN A 19 7.86 17.31 20.12
N ALA A 20 8.38 17.25 18.89
CA ALA A 20 7.56 17.09 17.70
C ALA A 20 6.96 15.68 17.76
N GLN A 21 5.79 15.56 18.41
CA GLN A 21 5.01 14.34 18.37
C GLN A 21 4.57 14.13 16.92
N ALA A 22 5.04 13.05 16.30
CA ALA A 22 4.59 12.68 14.96
C ALA A 22 3.06 12.62 14.97
N ALA A 23 2.43 13.27 13.98
CA ALA A 23 0.99 13.20 13.83
C ALA A 23 0.55 11.73 13.77
N PRO A 24 -0.57 11.36 14.39
CA PRO A 24 -1.05 9.97 14.34
C PRO A 24 -1.32 9.60 12.88
N LEU A 25 -0.80 8.43 12.48
CA LEU A 25 -1.03 7.85 11.16
C LEU A 25 -2.52 7.54 11.00
N THR A 26 -3.15 8.09 9.96
CA THR A 26 -4.53 7.78 9.59
C THR A 26 -4.53 6.61 8.62
N SER A 27 -5.29 5.55 8.92
CA SER A 27 -5.48 4.42 8.01
C SER A 27 -6.93 4.33 7.59
N HIS A 28 -7.16 4.27 6.28
CA HIS A 28 -8.45 3.97 5.68
C HIS A 28 -8.55 2.49 5.25
N PHE A 29 -7.53 1.69 5.53
CA PHE A 29 -7.53 0.26 5.25
C PHE A 29 -8.04 -0.52 6.45
N PRO A 30 -8.88 -1.55 6.26
CA PRO A 30 -9.33 -2.36 7.36
C PRO A 30 -8.16 -3.15 7.95
N SER A 31 -8.13 -3.28 9.28
CA SER A 31 -7.10 -4.05 9.99
C SER A 31 -7.31 -5.56 9.93
N LYS A 32 -8.50 -6.01 9.50
CA LYS A 32 -8.89 -7.39 9.28
C LYS A 32 -9.55 -7.53 7.91
N ASP A 33 -9.54 -8.73 7.35
CA ASP A 33 -10.16 -9.05 6.06
C ASP A 33 -9.62 -8.20 4.89
N LEU A 34 -8.37 -7.73 5.00
CA LEU A 34 -7.76 -6.81 4.03
C LEU A 34 -7.76 -7.38 2.61
N GLY A 35 -7.49 -8.67 2.44
CA GLY A 35 -7.56 -9.33 1.14
C GLY A 35 -8.96 -9.28 0.53
N ARG A 36 -10.00 -9.49 1.33
CA ARG A 36 -11.39 -9.38 0.85
C ARG A 36 -11.72 -7.94 0.47
N PHE A 37 -11.28 -6.98 1.27
CA PHE A 37 -11.39 -5.57 0.93
C PHE A 37 -10.71 -5.26 -0.40
N LEU A 38 -9.45 -5.67 -0.60
CA LEU A 38 -8.72 -5.41 -1.85
C LEU A 38 -9.40 -6.07 -3.06
N ALA A 39 -9.98 -7.26 -2.90
CA ALA A 39 -10.77 -7.89 -3.97
C ALA A 39 -11.98 -7.04 -4.38
N MET A 40 -12.59 -6.33 -3.43
CA MET A 40 -13.80 -5.55 -3.64
C MET A 40 -13.53 -4.10 -4.03
N GLU A 41 -12.42 -3.51 -3.58
CA GLU A 41 -12.22 -2.06 -3.58
C GLU A 41 -10.88 -1.61 -4.20
N PHE A 42 -10.00 -2.53 -4.62
CA PHE A 42 -8.80 -2.15 -5.36
C PHE A 42 -9.14 -1.80 -6.81
N ASP A 43 -8.78 -0.58 -7.22
CA ASP A 43 -9.04 -0.07 -8.56
C ASP A 43 -8.03 -0.63 -9.57
N LEU A 44 -8.44 -1.66 -10.30
CA LEU A 44 -7.69 -2.22 -11.43
C LEU A 44 -7.47 -1.20 -12.56
N ALA A 45 -8.23 -0.09 -12.60
CA ALA A 45 -7.98 0.98 -13.54
C ALA A 45 -6.78 1.84 -13.22
N SER A 46 -6.30 1.82 -11.97
CA SER A 46 -5.08 2.47 -11.58
C SER A 46 -3.83 1.64 -11.88
N ILE A 47 -3.94 0.51 -12.60
CA ILE A 47 -2.79 -0.31 -13.01
C ILE A 47 -2.85 -0.76 -14.47
N ARG A 48 -1.68 -1.10 -15.02
CA ARG A 48 -1.56 -1.88 -16.25
C ARG A 48 -1.59 -3.37 -15.91
N SER A 49 -2.53 -4.10 -16.49
CA SER A 49 -2.72 -5.53 -16.27
C SER A 49 -3.42 -6.16 -17.48
N SER A 50 -3.53 -7.48 -17.48
CA SER A 50 -4.25 -8.27 -18.48
C SER A 50 -5.75 -7.96 -18.56
N PHE A 51 -6.31 -7.26 -17.58
CA PHE A 51 -7.68 -6.72 -17.61
C PHE A 51 -7.84 -5.54 -18.56
N GLY A 52 -6.76 -4.80 -18.85
CA GLY A 52 -6.80 -3.54 -19.60
C GLY A 52 -7.55 -3.61 -20.94
N PRO A 53 -7.22 -4.57 -21.85
CA PRO A 53 -7.86 -4.66 -23.16
C PRO A 53 -9.36 -4.97 -23.13
N ARG A 54 -9.88 -5.52 -22.03
CA ARG A 54 -11.26 -6.01 -21.90
C ARG A 54 -12.12 -5.17 -20.94
N ARG A 55 -11.55 -4.12 -20.34
CA ARG A 55 -12.20 -3.33 -19.29
C ARG A 55 -13.20 -2.34 -19.86
N LEU A 56 -14.45 -2.42 -19.40
CA LEU A 56 -15.44 -1.36 -19.54
C LEU A 56 -15.26 -0.28 -18.47
N PRO A 57 -15.70 0.98 -18.69
CA PRO A 57 -15.54 2.05 -17.71
C PRO A 57 -16.09 1.75 -16.32
N ALA A 58 -17.18 0.97 -16.23
CA ALA A 58 -17.79 0.57 -14.97
C ALA A 58 -17.07 -0.59 -14.26
N GLN A 59 -16.10 -1.24 -14.90
CA GLN A 59 -15.36 -2.36 -14.32
C GLN A 59 -14.08 -1.86 -13.67
N ARG A 60 -14.15 -1.63 -12.36
CA ARG A 60 -13.09 -0.98 -11.59
C ARG A 60 -12.34 -2.00 -10.73
N THR A 61 -13.02 -3.00 -10.19
CA THR A 61 -12.47 -3.93 -9.19
C THR A 61 -12.53 -5.37 -9.68
N PHE A 62 -11.88 -6.32 -9.00
CA PHE A 62 -12.02 -7.75 -9.34
C PHE A 62 -13.47 -8.21 -9.25
N ALA A 63 -14.22 -7.70 -8.27
CA ALA A 63 -15.64 -8.00 -8.10
C ALA A 63 -16.49 -7.54 -9.30
N ASP A 64 -16.16 -6.42 -9.95
CA ASP A 64 -16.86 -5.95 -11.16
C ASP A 64 -16.63 -6.85 -12.39
N PHE A 65 -15.54 -7.63 -12.38
CA PHE A 65 -15.30 -8.71 -13.34
C PHE A 65 -15.98 -10.04 -12.92
N GLY A 66 -16.78 -10.02 -11.86
CA GLY A 66 -17.45 -11.21 -11.31
C GLY A 66 -16.50 -12.17 -10.58
N MET A 67 -15.26 -11.75 -10.32
CA MET A 67 -14.26 -12.60 -9.69
C MET A 67 -14.46 -12.65 -8.18
N LYS A 68 -14.15 -13.81 -7.60
CA LYS A 68 -14.10 -14.02 -6.15
C LYS A 68 -12.73 -14.58 -5.80
N PRO A 69 -12.09 -14.12 -4.71
CA PRO A 69 -10.80 -14.65 -4.33
C PRO A 69 -10.94 -16.12 -3.94
N SER A 70 -10.04 -16.97 -4.44
CA SER A 70 -9.91 -18.36 -3.98
C SER A 70 -9.34 -18.41 -2.56
N THR A 71 -8.48 -17.44 -2.22
CA THR A 71 -7.96 -17.22 -0.87
C THR A 71 -7.96 -15.74 -0.55
N ALA A 72 -8.42 -15.36 0.64
CA ALA A 72 -8.33 -14.00 1.16
C ALA A 72 -7.84 -14.05 2.62
N THR A 73 -6.84 -13.22 2.93
CA THR A 73 -6.23 -13.14 4.27
C THR A 73 -6.04 -11.67 4.65
N ASP A 74 -5.56 -11.41 5.86
CA ASP A 74 -5.17 -10.06 6.30
C ASP A 74 -3.95 -9.50 5.56
N ARG A 75 -3.29 -10.31 4.71
CA ARG A 75 -2.14 -9.88 3.89
C ARG A 75 -2.41 -9.81 2.41
N GLY A 76 -3.61 -10.16 1.94
CA GLY A 76 -3.82 -10.20 0.50
C GLY A 76 -4.90 -11.14 0.02
N ALA A 77 -5.06 -11.17 -1.30
CA ALA A 77 -6.03 -12.00 -2.01
C ALA A 77 -5.38 -12.70 -3.19
N VAL A 78 -5.81 -13.94 -3.42
CA VAL A 78 -5.44 -14.77 -4.56
C VAL A 78 -6.70 -15.11 -5.35
N PHE A 79 -6.59 -15.05 -6.67
CA PHE A 79 -7.60 -15.47 -7.62
C PHE A 79 -6.96 -16.48 -8.55
N ASP A 80 -7.28 -17.75 -8.35
CA ASP A 80 -6.73 -18.85 -9.14
C ASP A 80 -7.88 -19.53 -9.89
N THR A 81 -7.88 -19.38 -11.20
CA THR A 81 -8.80 -20.10 -12.10
C THR A 81 -7.97 -21.14 -12.84
N PRO A 82 -7.98 -22.41 -12.40
CA PRO A 82 -7.10 -23.43 -12.93
C PRO A 82 -7.17 -23.55 -14.46
N GLY A 83 -6.02 -23.40 -15.10
CA GLY A 83 -5.91 -23.49 -16.57
C GLY A 83 -6.35 -22.24 -17.32
N ASP A 84 -6.64 -21.13 -16.64
CA ASP A 84 -6.98 -19.84 -17.25
C ASP A 84 -6.06 -18.72 -16.80
N TRP A 85 -6.27 -18.18 -15.60
CA TRP A 85 -5.51 -17.06 -15.05
C TRP A 85 -5.24 -17.19 -13.56
N PHE A 86 -4.09 -16.68 -13.16
CA PHE A 86 -3.68 -16.49 -11.78
C PHE A 86 -3.41 -15.01 -11.51
N TYR A 87 -4.05 -14.49 -10.45
CA TYR A 87 -3.79 -13.16 -9.92
C TYR A 87 -3.54 -13.22 -8.43
N ALA A 88 -2.64 -12.38 -7.93
CA ALA A 88 -2.42 -12.22 -6.50
C ALA A 88 -2.12 -10.76 -6.15
N LEU A 89 -2.68 -10.30 -5.03
CA LEU A 89 -2.27 -9.08 -4.34
C LEU A 89 -1.69 -9.50 -3.00
N GLU A 90 -0.39 -9.30 -2.79
CA GLU A 90 0.26 -9.55 -1.49
C GLU A 90 0.75 -8.24 -0.88
N VAL A 91 0.23 -7.88 0.28
CA VAL A 91 0.65 -6.73 1.08
C VAL A 91 1.93 -7.09 1.83
N VAL A 92 3.03 -6.44 1.45
CA VAL A 92 4.37 -6.67 2.00
C VAL A 92 4.79 -5.59 2.99
N GLY A 93 4.09 -4.45 3.01
CA GLY A 93 4.37 -3.34 3.90
C GLY A 93 3.15 -2.44 4.12
N ARG A 94 3.12 -1.78 5.27
CA ARG A 94 2.11 -0.78 5.65
C ARG A 94 2.83 0.39 6.31
N ARG A 95 2.80 1.57 5.69
CA ARG A 95 3.43 2.80 6.23
C ARG A 95 2.99 4.03 5.43
N ASP A 96 3.17 5.20 6.00
CA ASP A 96 3.11 6.47 5.28
C ASP A 96 4.42 6.68 4.50
N VAL A 97 4.40 6.40 3.19
CA VAL A 97 5.61 6.47 2.35
C VAL A 97 5.94 7.90 1.95
N ASN A 98 4.92 8.71 1.67
CA ASN A 98 5.06 10.07 1.17
C ASN A 98 5.08 11.15 2.29
N ARG A 99 4.83 10.76 3.54
CA ARG A 99 4.79 11.58 4.75
C ARG A 99 3.63 12.58 4.80
N ASP A 100 2.48 12.22 4.26
CA ASP A 100 1.26 13.05 4.30
C ASP A 100 0.32 12.74 5.49
N GLY A 101 0.67 11.76 6.32
CA GLY A 101 -0.11 11.32 7.47
C GLY A 101 -1.15 10.24 7.16
N ILE A 102 -1.23 9.76 5.92
CA ILE A 102 -2.12 8.69 5.48
C ILE A 102 -1.30 7.40 5.25
N GLU A 103 -1.85 6.27 5.64
CA GLU A 103 -1.22 4.98 5.41
C GLU A 103 -1.26 4.58 3.94
N ASP A 104 -0.10 4.15 3.42
CA ASP A 104 0.03 3.43 2.17
C ASP A 104 0.29 1.93 2.42
N LEU A 105 -0.15 1.10 1.48
CA LEU A 105 0.22 -0.29 1.36
C LEU A 105 1.30 -0.45 0.29
N GLU A 106 2.32 -1.22 0.60
CA GLU A 106 3.21 -1.78 -0.41
C GLU A 106 2.66 -3.15 -0.81
N VAL A 107 2.35 -3.32 -2.09
CA VAL A 107 1.67 -4.51 -2.60
C VAL A 107 2.45 -5.10 -3.77
N CYS A 108 2.71 -6.41 -3.74
CA CYS A 108 3.15 -7.14 -4.91
C CYS A 108 1.94 -7.68 -5.65
N PHE A 109 1.74 -7.22 -6.89
CA PHE A 109 0.69 -7.71 -7.77
C PHE A 109 1.25 -8.68 -8.80
N THR A 110 0.73 -9.91 -8.80
CA THR A 110 1.05 -10.94 -9.80
C THR A 110 -0.12 -11.09 -10.77
N ASP A 111 0.19 -11.20 -12.05
CA ASP A 111 -0.76 -11.38 -13.16
C ASP A 111 -0.15 -12.36 -14.16
N ARG A 112 -0.73 -13.56 -14.26
CA ARG A 112 -0.15 -14.69 -14.99
C ARG A 112 -1.22 -15.47 -15.75
N ALA A 113 -0.95 -15.71 -17.03
CA ALA A 113 -1.70 -16.65 -17.84
C ALA A 113 -1.34 -18.10 -17.47
N GLN A 114 -2.35 -18.95 -17.34
CA GLN A 114 -2.22 -20.40 -17.13
C GLN A 114 -2.82 -21.21 -18.29
N ASN A 115 -3.38 -20.54 -19.29
CA ASN A 115 -4.02 -21.12 -20.48
C ASN A 115 -3.05 -21.37 -21.66
N GLY A 116 -1.76 -21.57 -21.38
CA GLY A 116 -0.72 -21.73 -22.41
C GLY A 116 -0.22 -20.43 -23.02
N GLY A 117 -0.76 -19.27 -22.61
CA GLY A 117 -0.15 -17.96 -22.87
C GLY A 117 1.18 -17.78 -22.12
N ASN A 118 2.02 -16.85 -22.59
CA ASN A 118 3.31 -16.54 -21.98
C ASN A 118 3.29 -15.30 -21.08
N TYR A 119 2.12 -14.68 -20.87
CA TYR A 119 1.99 -13.49 -20.04
C TYR A 119 2.25 -13.83 -18.58
N HIS A 120 3.28 -13.22 -18.00
CA HIS A 120 3.63 -13.40 -16.60
C HIS A 120 4.33 -12.15 -16.08
N THR A 121 3.73 -11.50 -15.09
CA THR A 121 4.27 -10.29 -14.48
C THR A 121 4.11 -10.34 -12.96
N SER A 122 5.06 -9.71 -12.26
CA SER A 122 4.98 -9.40 -10.84
C SER A 122 5.48 -7.96 -10.66
N THR A 123 4.61 -7.09 -10.17
CA THR A 123 4.87 -5.64 -10.08
C THR A 123 4.65 -5.16 -8.66
N GLY A 124 5.61 -4.42 -8.11
CA GLY A 124 5.44 -3.72 -6.85
C GLY A 124 4.58 -2.48 -7.01
N LEU A 125 3.62 -2.26 -6.13
CA LEU A 125 2.67 -1.16 -6.16
C LEU A 125 2.73 -0.41 -4.83
N LEU A 126 2.68 0.92 -4.92
CA LEU A 126 2.32 1.75 -3.78
C LEU A 126 0.82 2.05 -3.87
N VAL A 127 0.04 1.52 -2.94
CA VAL A 127 -1.43 1.60 -2.93
C VAL A 127 -1.88 2.48 -1.79
N THR A 128 -2.69 3.49 -2.07
CA THR A 128 -3.24 4.40 -1.06
C THR A 128 -4.77 4.36 -1.06
N ARG A 129 -5.37 4.87 0.01
CA ARG A 129 -6.81 5.09 0.10
C ARG A 129 -7.06 6.36 0.91
N TYR A 130 -7.73 7.33 0.30
CA TYR A 130 -7.89 8.67 0.87
C TYR A 130 -9.13 8.84 1.76
N ALA A 131 -10.11 7.93 1.67
CA ALA A 131 -11.31 7.92 2.51
C ALA A 131 -11.99 6.54 2.53
N ASP A 132 -12.81 6.30 3.56
CA ASP A 132 -13.46 5.01 3.84
C ASP A 132 -14.50 4.58 2.79
N ASP A 133 -14.94 5.48 1.91
CA ASP A 133 -15.92 5.26 0.84
C ASP A 133 -15.30 5.34 -0.57
N THR A 134 -13.96 5.37 -0.65
CA THR A 134 -13.21 5.44 -1.92
C THR A 134 -12.50 4.13 -2.22
N TYR A 135 -12.18 3.92 -3.51
CA TYR A 135 -11.32 2.82 -3.95
C TYR A 135 -9.91 2.95 -3.38
N ALA A 136 -9.27 1.80 -3.18
CA ALA A 136 -7.82 1.73 -3.03
C ALA A 136 -7.16 1.86 -4.42
N VAL A 137 -6.25 2.82 -4.58
CA VAL A 137 -5.64 3.16 -5.87
C VAL A 137 -4.12 3.02 -5.80
N ALA A 138 -3.52 2.46 -6.86
CA ALA A 138 -2.07 2.46 -7.02
C ALA A 138 -1.58 3.83 -7.47
N LEU A 139 -0.70 4.44 -6.67
CA LEU A 139 -0.02 5.71 -6.97
C LEU A 139 1.26 5.51 -7.79
N ASN A 140 1.91 4.35 -7.63
CA ASN A 140 3.17 4.01 -8.29
C ASN A 140 3.23 2.51 -8.60
N TYR A 141 4.04 2.15 -9.60
CA TYR A 141 4.24 0.79 -10.12
C TYR A 141 5.63 0.24 -9.83
N ARG A 142 6.30 0.75 -8.78
CA ARG A 142 7.63 0.31 -8.37
C ARG A 142 7.73 0.32 -6.85
N LEU A 143 8.15 -0.82 -6.31
CA LEU A 143 8.76 -0.91 -4.98
C LEU A 143 10.27 -1.10 -5.16
N ASP A 144 11.02 -1.10 -4.06
CA ASP A 144 12.45 -1.39 -4.09
C ASP A 144 12.75 -2.72 -4.79
N ASP A 145 13.86 -2.75 -5.52
CA ASP A 145 14.24 -3.89 -6.36
C ASP A 145 14.32 -5.18 -5.53
N GLY A 146 13.70 -6.25 -6.04
CA GLY A 146 13.73 -7.58 -5.42
C GLY A 146 12.64 -7.86 -4.38
N VAL A 147 11.90 -6.86 -3.89
CA VAL A 147 10.80 -7.06 -2.92
C VAL A 147 9.75 -8.04 -3.46
N CYS A 148 9.39 -7.90 -4.74
CA CYS A 148 8.38 -8.75 -5.36
C CYS A 148 8.91 -10.01 -6.05
N ALA A 149 10.22 -10.24 -6.05
CA ALA A 149 10.84 -11.36 -6.77
C ALA A 149 10.37 -12.72 -6.23
N GLN A 150 10.14 -12.83 -4.93
CA GLN A 150 9.66 -14.07 -4.30
C GLN A 150 8.21 -14.41 -4.64
N TYR A 151 7.41 -13.43 -5.09
CA TYR A 151 5.99 -13.59 -5.44
C TYR A 151 5.76 -13.79 -6.94
N ALA A 152 6.81 -13.70 -7.76
CA ALA A 152 6.80 -13.99 -9.19
C ALA A 152 6.82 -15.50 -9.50
N ARG A 153 6.32 -16.35 -8.61
CA ARG A 153 6.42 -17.82 -8.70
C ARG A 153 5.22 -18.46 -9.38
#